data_AF-A0A497LKV4-F1
#
_entry.id   AF-A0A497LKV4-F1
#
_cell.length_a   1.000
_cell.length_b   1.000
_cell.length_c   1.000
_cell.angle_alpha   90.00
_cell.angle_beta   90.00
_cell.angle_gamma   90.00
#
_symmetry.space_group_name_H-M   'P 1'
#
loop_
_entity.id
_entity.type
_entity.pdbx_description
1 polymer ?
#
loop_
_entity_poly.entity_id
_entity_poly.type
_entity_poly.pdbx_seq_one_letter_code
_entity_poly.pdbx_strand_id
1 'polypeptide(L)'
;MKLKTFTPLIFGVSLGLLSLTLWYGLLASFVLPKMYRPLHHWMYGVAMIALGAWRHRKNYGRFSMAMGAILLWDDFHDLIQTLSITLAF
;
A
#
# COMPACT_ATOMS: atom_id res chain seq x y z
N MET A 1 -7.21 22.72 20.26
CA MET A 1 -6.79 21.40 19.72
C MET A 1 -5.33 21.50 19.27
N LYS A 2 -4.45 20.57 19.68
CA LYS A 2 -2.98 20.70 19.53
C LYS A 2 -2.52 20.33 18.10
N LEU A 3 -1.64 21.15 17.51
CA LEU A 3 -0.98 20.95 16.20
C LEU A 3 -0.42 19.51 16.00
N LYS A 4 -0.03 18.85 17.10
CA LYS A 4 0.55 17.50 17.12
C LYS A 4 -0.37 16.41 16.54
N THR A 5 -1.69 16.61 16.48
CA THR A 5 -2.64 15.62 15.95
C THR A 5 -2.80 15.72 14.42
N PHE A 6 -2.56 16.89 13.82
CA PHE A 6 -2.71 17.08 12.37
C PHE A 6 -1.48 16.61 11.59
N THR A 7 -0.28 16.67 12.18
CA THR A 7 0.96 16.29 11.49
C THR A 7 0.97 14.84 10.99
N PRO A 8 0.53 13.82 11.77
CA PRO A 8 0.45 12.44 11.29
C PRO A 8 -0.60 12.26 10.19
N LEU A 9 -1.74 12.95 10.30
CA LEU A 9 -2.81 12.91 9.31
C LEU A 9 -2.34 13.48 7.97
N ILE A 10 -1.76 14.68 7.98
CA ILE A 10 -1.22 15.33 6.78
C ILE A 10 -0.13 14.45 6.17
N PHE A 11 0.78 13.93 6.99
CA PHE A 11 1.84 13.04 6.52
C PHE A 11 1.30 11.76 5.86
N GLY A 12 0.29 11.13 6.46
CA GLY A 12 -0.38 9.96 5.89
C GLY A 12 -1.08 10.27 4.56
N VAL A 13 -1.80 11.40 4.49
CA VAL A 13 -2.45 11.87 3.25
C VAL A 13 -1.41 12.14 2.16
N SER A 14 -0.30 12.82 2.49
CA SER A 14 0.78 13.08 1.53
C SER A 14 1.40 11.79 0.99
N LEU A 15 1.63 10.79 1.84
CA LEU A 15 2.11 9.47 1.40
C LEU A 15 1.10 8.75 0.50
N GLY A 16 -0.19 8.80 0.85
CA GLY A 16 -1.25 8.21 0.05
C GLY A 16 -1.36 8.86 -1.34
N LEU A 17 -1.30 10.19 -1.42
CA LEU A 17 -1.29 10.92 -2.68
C LEU A 17 -0.04 10.61 -3.51
N LEU A 18 1.15 10.56 -2.89
CA LEU A 18 2.37 10.18 -3.58
C LEU A 18 2.28 8.76 -4.15
N SER A 19 1.75 7.82 -3.36
CA SER A 19 1.51 6.45 -3.78
C SER A 19 0.56 6.39 -4.99
N LEU A 20 -0.55 7.13 -4.95
CA LEU A 20 -1.49 7.23 -6.08
C LEU A 20 -0.83 7.81 -7.33
N THR A 21 -0.03 8.86 -7.19
CA THR A 21 0.68 9.49 -8.32
C THR A 21 1.69 8.54 -8.94
N LEU A 22 2.47 7.82 -8.14
CA LEU A 22 3.40 6.81 -8.63
C LEU A 22 2.67 5.65 -9.31
N TRP A 23 1.54 5.21 -8.78
CA TRP A 23 0.72 4.17 -9.39
C TRP A 23 0.20 4.59 -10.76
N TYR A 24 -0.64 5.63 -10.79
CA TYR A 24 -1.36 6.02 -12.01
C TYR A 24 -0.49 6.77 -13.01
N GLY A 25 0.56 7.46 -12.56
CA GLY A 25 1.46 8.22 -13.42
C GLY A 25 2.60 7.39 -14.02
N LEU A 26 3.02 6.29 -13.38
CA LEU A 26 4.18 5.51 -13.82
C LEU A 26 3.88 4.03 -13.99
N LEU A 27 3.28 3.37 -12.99
CA LEU A 27 3.22 1.90 -12.96
C LEU A 27 2.04 1.33 -13.75
N ALA A 28 0.90 2.01 -13.75
CA ALA A 28 -0.33 1.50 -14.36
C ALA A 28 -0.18 1.21 -15.87
N SER A 29 0.60 2.01 -16.59
CA SER A 29 0.82 1.83 -18.04
C SER A 29 1.52 0.52 -18.42
N PHE A 30 2.21 -0.13 -17.47
CA PHE A 30 2.94 -1.39 -17.70
C PHE A 30 2.15 -2.63 -17.27
N VAL A 31 0.95 -2.43 -16.73
CA VAL A 31 0.17 -3.47 -16.07
C VAL A 31 -1.13 -3.68 -16.84
N LEU A 32 -1.65 -4.91 -16.87
CA LEU A 32 -2.99 -5.11 -17.44
C LEU A 32 -4.06 -4.50 -16.53
N PRO A 33 -5.13 -3.88 -17.07
CA PRO A 33 -6.19 -3.26 -16.26
C PRO A 33 -6.78 -4.20 -15.19
N LYS A 34 -6.85 -5.51 -15.50
CA LYS A 34 -7.34 -6.55 -14.59
C LYS A 34 -6.47 -6.70 -13.33
N MET A 35 -5.17 -6.40 -13.43
CA MET A 35 -4.21 -6.48 -12.34
C MET A 35 -4.06 -5.16 -11.57
N TYR A 36 -4.80 -4.11 -11.96
CA TYR A 36 -4.64 -2.79 -11.33
C TYR A 36 -5.02 -2.76 -9.86
N ARG A 37 -6.15 -3.39 -9.51
CA ARG A 37 -6.68 -3.35 -8.15
C ARG A 37 -5.72 -3.96 -7.12
N PRO A 38 -5.23 -5.22 -7.28
CA PRO A 38 -4.31 -5.79 -6.29
C PRO A 38 -2.98 -5.05 -6.23
N LEU A 39 -2.43 -4.62 -7.38
CA LEU A 39 -1.14 -3.94 -7.40
C LEU A 39 -1.19 -2.50 -6.87
N HIS A 40 -2.31 -1.80 -7.03
CA HIS A 40 -2.55 -0.51 -6.40
C HIS A 40 -2.63 -0.65 -4.88
N HIS A 41 -3.40 -1.62 -4.38
CA HIS A 41 -3.53 -1.85 -2.94
C HIS A 41 -2.20 -2.28 -2.27
N TRP A 42 -1.34 -3.00 -2.99
CA TRP A 42 0.01 -3.33 -2.52
C TRP A 42 0.81 -2.12 -2.09
N MET A 43 0.62 -0.97 -2.73
CA MET A 43 1.34 0.24 -2.36
C MET A 43 0.96 0.74 -0.97
N TYR A 44 -0.27 0.51 -0.52
CA TYR A 44 -0.69 0.80 0.86
C TYR A 44 0.03 -0.10 1.85
N GLY A 45 0.15 -1.41 1.53
CA GLY A 45 0.92 -2.37 2.30
C GLY A 45 2.39 -1.97 2.43
N VAL A 46 3.04 -1.63 1.31
CA VAL A 46 4.44 -1.15 1.28
C VAL A 46 4.61 0.12 2.10
N ALA A 47 3.71 1.10 1.95
CA ALA A 47 3.77 2.35 2.71
C ALA A 47 3.64 2.12 4.22
N MET A 48 2.76 1.21 4.64
CA MET A 48 2.58 0.83 6.03
C MET A 48 3.81 0.12 6.61
N ILE A 49 4.45 -0.76 5.84
CA ILE A 49 5.73 -1.37 6.23
C ILE A 49 6.83 -0.31 6.36
N ALA A 50 6.98 0.57 5.37
CA ALA A 50 8.00 1.62 5.39
C ALA A 50 7.81 2.57 6.58
N LEU A 51 6.58 3.02 6.84
CA LEU A 51 6.24 3.83 8.00
C LEU A 51 6.51 3.08 9.31
N GLY A 52 6.10 1.82 9.36
CA GLY A 52 6.27 0.97 10.52
C GLY A 52 7.74 0.72 10.85
N ALA A 53 8.59 0.49 9.85
CA ALA A 53 10.03 0.36 9.98
C ALA A 53 10.69 1.66 10.46
N TRP A 54 10.30 2.80 9.87
CA TRP A 54 10.79 4.13 10.29
C TRP A 54 10.41 4.44 11.75
N ARG A 55 9.26 3.95 12.21
CA ARG A 55 8.71 4.19 13.55
C ARG A 55 8.75 2.95 14.45
N HIS A 56 9.63 1.97 14.18
CA HIS A 56 9.65 0.66 14.87
C HIS A 56 9.82 0.75 16.40
N ARG A 57 10.40 1.84 16.91
CA ARG A 57 10.55 2.13 18.35
C ARG A 57 9.27 2.66 19.02
N LYS A 58 8.20 2.87 18.27
CA LYS A 58 6.89 3.31 18.76
C LYS A 58 5.90 2.16 18.64
N ASN A 59 4.93 2.09 19.55
CA ASN A 59 3.92 1.02 19.56
C ASN A 59 3.14 0.93 18.24
N TYR A 60 2.83 2.08 17.62
CA TYR A 60 2.16 2.12 16.32
C TYR A 60 3.05 1.63 15.16
N GLY A 61 4.38 1.65 15.29
CA GLY A 61 5.28 1.19 14.23
C GLY A 61 5.20 -0.31 14.00
N ARG A 62 5.19 -1.10 15.09
CA ARG A 62 5.00 -2.56 15.01
C ARG A 62 3.61 -2.92 14.46
N PHE A 63 2.58 -2.21 14.90
CA PHE A 63 1.23 -2.36 14.35
C PHE A 63 1.18 -2.05 12.85
N SER A 64 1.78 -0.94 12.41
CA SER A 64 1.84 -0.57 10.99
C SER A 64 2.58 -1.62 10.15
N MET A 65 3.68 -2.20 10.65
CA MET A 65 4.37 -3.29 9.94
C MET A 65 3.50 -4.54 9.81
N ALA A 66 2.82 -4.95 10.89
CA ALA A 66 1.93 -6.11 10.87
C ALA A 66 0.76 -5.91 9.91
N MET A 67 0.09 -4.75 9.97
CA MET A 67 -0.98 -4.41 9.04
C MET A 67 -0.50 -4.33 7.60
N GLY A 68 0.68 -3.74 7.36
CA GLY A 68 1.27 -3.69 6.03
C GLY A 68 1.55 -5.08 5.46
N ALA A 69 2.07 -6.00 6.26
CA ALA A 69 2.30 -7.39 5.84
C ALA A 69 0.99 -8.15 5.53
N ILE A 70 -0.06 -7.95 6.33
CA ILE A 70 -1.39 -8.54 6.07
C ILE A 70 -1.96 -8.05 4.75
N LEU A 71 -1.90 -6.73 4.49
CA LEU A 71 -2.38 -6.15 3.23
C LEU A 71 -1.61 -6.69 2.03
N LEU A 72 -0.28 -6.78 2.13
CA LEU A 72 0.53 -7.37 1.07
C LEU A 72 0.16 -8.83 0.80
N TRP A 73 -0.13 -9.61 1.84
CA TRP A 73 -0.52 -11.01 1.68
C TRP A 73 -1.90 -11.16 1.04
N ASP A 74 -2.88 -10.36 1.45
CA ASP A 74 -4.23 -10.34 0.88
C ASP A 74 -4.21 -10.01 -0.62
N ASP A 75 -3.52 -8.94 -0.97
CA ASP A 75 -3.37 -8.50 -2.36
C ASP A 75 -2.50 -9.47 -3.19
N PHE A 76 -1.55 -10.20 -2.58
CA PHE A 76 -0.79 -11.26 -3.26
C PHE A 76 -1.72 -12.41 -3.66
N HIS A 77 -2.64 -12.77 -2.78
CA HIS A 77 -3.65 -13.77 -3.07
C HIS A 77 -4.57 -13.31 -4.22
N ASP A 78 -5.05 -12.06 -4.19
CA ASP A 78 -5.84 -11.47 -5.28
C ASP A 78 -5.06 -11.45 -6.61
N LEU A 79 -3.75 -11.18 -6.57
CA LEU A 79 -2.88 -11.19 -7.74
C LEU A 79 -2.76 -12.60 -8.35
N ILE A 80 -2.49 -13.61 -7.51
CA ILE A 80 -2.41 -15.02 -7.92
C ILE A 80 -3.74 -15.48 -8.55
N GLN A 81 -4.87 -15.12 -7.93
CA GLN A 81 -6.19 -15.45 -8.46
C GLN A 81 -6.42 -14.78 -9.82
N THR A 82 -6.07 -13.50 -9.96
CA THR A 82 -6.22 -12.74 -11.22
C THR A 82 -5.33 -13.33 -12.33
N LEU A 83 -4.08 -13.68 -12.01
CA LEU A 83 -3.17 -14.34 -12.94
C LEU A 83 -3.69 -15.72 -13.38
N SER A 84 -4.20 -16.51 -12.43
CA SER A 84 -4.74 -17.85 -12.71
C SER A 84 -5.93 -17.77 -13.68
N ILE A 85 -6.85 -16.81 -13.46
CA ILE A 85 -7.98 -16.56 -14.37
C ILE A 85 -7.50 -16.07 -15.74
N THR A 86 -6.46 -15.22 -15.78
CA THR A 86 -5.96 -14.63 -17.03
C THR A 86 -5.21 -15.64 -17.90
N LEU A 87 -4.51 -16.61 -17.29
CA LEU A 87 -3.75 -17.66 -17.98
C LEU A 87 -4.56 -18.92 -18.31
N ALA A 88 -5.78 -19.05 -17.77
CA ALA A 88 -6.67 -20.19 -18.03
C ALA A 88 -7.47 -20.05 -19.35
N PHE A 89 -7.28 -18.96 -20.09
CA PHE A 89 -7.81 -18.69 -21.43
C PHE A 89 -6.66 -18.56 -22.43
#